data_AF-A0A202C6F2-F1
#
_entry.id   AF-A0A202C6F2-F1
#
_cell.length_a   1.000
_cell.length_b   1.000
_cell.length_c   1.000
_cell.angle_alpha   90.00
_cell.angle_beta   90.00
_cell.angle_gamma   90.00
#
_symmetry.space_group_name_H-M   'P 1'
#
loop_
_entity.id
_entity.type
_entity.pdbx_description
1 polymer ?
#
loop_
_entity_poly.entity_id
_entity_poly.type
_entity_poly.pdbx_seq_one_letter_code
_entity_poly.pdbx_strand_id
1 'polypeptide(L)'
;MKTIYNSIREEVIKHPKVKNSVLGNVQEWKRSHYIILSEIIKDELSEAEELKGGKKFEIGNTISHVTLQRFFENDYQDKTHNDLRFLKTLDKICIFLGYKDLNAYIQFVKEKRQGNEENNNQKFFQMVYDYCATVFEFYKQFPDHKTELFKDLVFNESPFLERASHFSKELCDRDFHLVTKNNRSNYEVFDIHIVTDEPDKKILESQEFWNLLFKVGATDEEHFVNQLNTQIYFIRKIDNVWKIWDNYNPDAGRLNNIK
;
A
#
# COMPACT_ATOMS: atom_id res chain seq x y z
N MET A 1 3.82 -0.81 0.64
CA MET A 1 5.10 -1.10 1.35
C MET A 1 6.32 -1.16 0.44
N LYS A 2 6.18 -1.56 -0.84
CA LYS A 2 7.36 -1.72 -1.71
C LYS A 2 8.20 -0.45 -1.89
N THR A 3 7.49 0.65 -2.02
CA THR A 3 8.05 1.99 -2.23
C THR A 3 8.75 2.54 -0.98
N ILE A 4 8.29 2.19 0.23
CA ILE A 4 8.91 2.59 1.49
C ILE A 4 10.24 1.88 1.69
N TYR A 5 10.32 0.55 1.45
CA TYR A 5 11.60 -0.15 1.58
C TYR A 5 12.62 0.34 0.56
N ASN A 6 12.19 0.62 -0.68
CA ASN A 6 13.08 1.12 -1.72
C ASN A 6 13.61 2.51 -1.35
N SER A 7 12.73 3.38 -0.86
CA SER A 7 13.10 4.68 -0.33
C SER A 7 14.12 4.57 0.82
N ILE A 8 13.87 3.66 1.78
CA ILE A 8 14.81 3.40 2.88
C ILE A 8 16.17 2.93 2.34
N ARG A 9 16.20 1.99 1.39
CA ARG A 9 17.46 1.50 0.78
C ARG A 9 18.24 2.64 0.14
N GLU A 10 17.56 3.46 -0.64
CA GLU A 10 18.18 4.61 -1.29
C GLU A 10 18.74 5.60 -0.27
N GLU A 11 18.01 5.88 0.81
CA GLU A 11 18.48 6.75 1.88
C GLU A 11 19.69 6.15 2.63
N VAL A 12 19.71 4.84 2.87
CA VAL A 12 20.87 4.15 3.46
C VAL A 12 22.10 4.29 2.58
N ILE A 13 21.96 4.11 1.26
CA ILE A 13 23.07 4.28 0.30
C ILE A 13 23.58 5.74 0.30
N LYS A 14 22.66 6.71 0.43
CA LYS A 14 22.98 8.15 0.45
C LYS A 14 23.50 8.61 1.82
N HIS A 15 23.35 7.84 2.89
CA HIS A 15 23.73 8.22 4.25
C HIS A 15 25.23 8.58 4.32
N PRO A 16 25.63 9.71 4.94
CA PRO A 16 27.02 10.18 4.93
C PRO A 16 28.03 9.13 5.40
N LYS A 17 27.72 8.39 6.48
CA LYS A 17 28.62 7.33 7.00
C LYS A 17 28.74 6.12 6.05
N VAL A 18 27.75 5.88 5.20
CA VAL A 18 27.80 4.82 4.16
C VAL A 18 28.54 5.33 2.93
N LYS A 19 28.14 6.50 2.41
CA LYS A 19 28.71 7.13 1.22
C LYS A 19 30.20 7.45 1.37
N ASN A 20 30.63 7.88 2.56
CA ASN A 20 32.04 8.22 2.82
C ASN A 20 32.88 7.00 3.24
N SER A 21 32.30 5.80 3.23
CA SER A 21 33.01 4.54 3.48
C SER A 21 33.37 3.84 2.16
N VAL A 22 34.02 2.67 2.25
CA VAL A 22 34.27 1.79 1.10
C VAL A 22 32.99 1.45 0.33
N LEU A 23 31.83 1.45 0.99
CA LEU A 23 30.52 1.14 0.39
C LEU A 23 30.08 2.16 -0.66
N GLY A 24 30.50 3.42 -0.56
CA GLY A 24 30.19 4.47 -1.54
C GLY A 24 31.01 4.39 -2.83
N ASN A 25 32.08 3.59 -2.84
CA ASN A 25 33.00 3.45 -3.97
C ASN A 25 32.74 2.20 -4.82
N VAL A 26 31.71 1.41 -4.49
CA VAL A 26 31.37 0.15 -5.17
C VAL A 26 29.93 0.20 -5.67
N GLN A 27 29.70 -0.25 -6.90
CA GLN A 27 28.36 -0.27 -7.51
C GLN A 27 27.49 -1.41 -6.98
N GLU A 28 28.10 -2.56 -6.69
CA GLU A 28 27.41 -3.74 -6.15
C GLU A 28 28.03 -4.19 -4.85
N TRP A 29 27.19 -4.49 -3.86
CA TRP A 29 27.63 -4.98 -2.57
C TRP A 29 27.80 -6.50 -2.58
N LYS A 30 28.87 -6.94 -1.93
CA LYS A 30 29.20 -8.35 -1.71
C LYS A 30 29.02 -8.63 -0.22
N ARG A 31 29.08 -9.90 0.19
CA ARG A 31 28.98 -10.28 1.61
C ARG A 31 29.85 -9.44 2.56
N SER A 32 31.10 -9.16 2.20
CA SER A 32 32.00 -8.31 2.99
C SER A 32 31.51 -6.88 3.14
N HIS A 33 30.86 -6.32 2.13
CA HIS A 33 30.25 -4.98 2.16
C HIS A 33 29.07 -4.94 3.13
N TYR A 34 28.23 -5.99 3.18
CA TYR A 34 27.16 -6.06 4.18
C TYR A 34 27.67 -6.24 5.62
N ILE A 35 28.84 -6.84 5.81
CA ILE A 35 29.50 -6.89 7.13
C ILE A 35 29.92 -5.48 7.56
N ILE A 36 30.52 -4.71 6.65
CA ILE A 36 30.90 -3.32 6.92
C ILE A 36 29.67 -2.47 7.22
N LEU A 37 28.59 -2.61 6.44
CA LEU A 37 27.33 -1.89 6.68
C LEU A 37 26.72 -2.24 8.04
N SER A 38 26.76 -3.51 8.42
CA SER A 38 26.30 -3.99 9.73
C SER A 38 27.03 -3.30 10.89
N GLU A 39 28.35 -3.14 10.79
CA GLU A 39 29.13 -2.44 11.82
C GLU A 39 28.84 -0.93 11.82
N ILE A 40 28.77 -0.28 10.65
CA ILE A 40 28.41 1.15 10.55
C ILE A 40 27.05 1.43 11.23
N ILE A 41 26.04 0.61 10.93
CA ILE A 41 24.71 0.75 11.52
C ILE A 41 24.76 0.51 13.02
N LYS A 42 25.45 -0.56 13.47
CA LYS A 42 25.57 -0.89 14.89
C LYS A 42 26.21 0.24 15.70
N ASP A 43 27.27 0.86 15.18
CA ASP A 43 27.96 1.95 15.86
C ASP A 43 27.00 3.13 16.05
N GLU A 44 26.26 3.53 15.00
CA GLU A 44 25.23 4.58 15.11
C GLU A 44 24.13 4.23 16.12
N LEU A 45 23.59 3.01 16.03
CA LEU A 45 22.50 2.56 16.91
C LEU A 45 22.93 2.43 18.36
N SER A 46 24.23 2.28 18.62
CA SER A 46 24.77 2.24 19.98
C SER A 46 24.75 3.62 20.66
N GLU A 47 24.80 4.69 19.87
CA GLU A 47 24.80 6.09 20.31
C GLU A 47 23.41 6.74 20.24
N ALA A 48 22.49 6.17 19.44
CA ALA A 48 21.13 6.65 19.24
C ALA A 48 20.32 6.79 20.55
N GLU A 49 19.72 7.96 20.76
CA GLU A 49 18.94 8.26 21.95
C GLU A 49 17.65 7.42 22.02
N GLU A 50 17.08 7.15 20.85
CA GLU A 50 15.89 6.33 20.61
C GLU A 50 16.04 4.89 21.13
N LEU A 51 17.28 4.42 21.28
CA LEU A 51 17.63 3.08 21.73
C LEU A 51 18.21 3.05 23.16
N LYS A 52 17.99 4.09 23.96
CA LYS A 52 18.28 4.08 25.41
C LYS A 52 17.14 3.43 26.19
N GLY A 53 17.45 2.84 27.36
CA GLY A 53 16.45 2.26 28.27
C GLY A 53 15.74 1.01 27.74
N GLY A 54 14.43 0.89 27.99
CA GLY A 54 13.62 -0.30 27.66
C GLY A 54 13.59 -0.67 26.17
N LYS A 55 13.58 0.32 25.28
CA LYS A 55 13.60 0.12 23.81
C LYS A 55 14.84 -0.66 23.33
N LYS A 56 15.98 -0.52 24.02
CA LYS A 56 17.20 -1.30 23.73
C LYS A 56 16.97 -2.81 23.83
N PHE A 57 16.22 -3.23 24.86
CA PHE A 57 15.95 -4.64 25.14
C PHE A 57 14.89 -5.22 24.19
N GLU A 58 13.95 -4.38 23.71
CA GLU A 58 12.88 -4.80 22.81
C GLU A 58 13.33 -4.92 21.35
N ILE A 59 14.15 -3.97 20.88
CA ILE A 59 14.50 -3.80 19.45
C ILE A 59 15.92 -4.32 19.16
N GLY A 60 16.83 -4.19 20.13
CA GLY A 60 18.27 -4.42 19.96
C GLY A 60 18.94 -3.29 19.17
N ASN A 61 20.28 -3.25 19.18
CA ASN A 61 21.09 -2.25 18.50
C ASN A 61 21.96 -2.84 17.37
N THR A 62 21.64 -4.05 16.91
CA THR A 62 22.40 -4.74 15.86
C THR A 62 21.48 -5.27 14.78
N ILE A 63 21.97 -5.29 13.54
CA ILE A 63 21.34 -5.98 12.41
C ILE A 63 22.43 -6.86 11.81
N SER A 64 22.18 -8.16 11.58
CA SER A 64 23.19 -9.02 11.00
C SER A 64 23.42 -8.68 9.52
N HIS A 65 24.65 -8.89 9.04
CA HIS A 65 24.99 -8.73 7.62
C HIS A 65 24.12 -9.59 6.68
N VAL A 66 23.68 -10.78 7.13
CA VAL A 66 22.79 -11.66 6.35
C VAL A 66 21.39 -11.03 6.22
N THR A 67 20.88 -10.41 7.29
CA THR A 67 19.61 -9.69 7.25
C THR A 67 19.70 -8.47 6.35
N LEU A 68 20.79 -7.70 6.42
CA LEU A 68 21.02 -6.56 5.52
C LEU A 68 21.14 -7.01 4.06
N GLN A 69 21.84 -8.11 3.79
CA GLN A 69 21.94 -8.67 2.45
C GLN A 69 20.55 -9.00 1.87
N ARG A 70 19.73 -9.75 2.60
CA ARG A 70 18.34 -10.03 2.21
C ARG A 70 17.51 -8.75 2.04
N PHE A 71 17.76 -7.77 2.92
CA PHE A 71 17.11 -6.47 2.84
C PHE A 71 17.47 -5.71 1.57
N PHE A 72 18.67 -5.79 1.01
CA PHE A 72 19.00 -5.10 -0.24
C PHE A 72 18.72 -5.93 -1.50
N GLU A 73 18.86 -7.26 -1.44
CA GLU A 73 18.76 -8.16 -2.60
C GLU A 73 17.32 -8.63 -2.92
N ASN A 74 16.29 -8.06 -2.26
CA ASN A 74 14.87 -8.33 -2.55
C ASN A 74 14.38 -9.77 -2.32
N ASP A 75 15.01 -10.50 -1.40
CA ASP A 75 14.63 -11.90 -1.09
C ASP A 75 13.40 -12.05 -0.16
N TYR A 76 12.62 -10.97 0.03
CA TYR A 76 11.43 -11.01 0.87
C TYR A 76 10.19 -11.35 0.03
N GLN A 77 9.63 -12.54 0.26
CA GLN A 77 8.31 -12.92 -0.25
C GLN A 77 7.21 -12.14 0.48
N ASP A 78 6.04 -11.95 -0.14
CA ASP A 78 4.95 -11.10 0.40
C ASP A 78 4.52 -11.46 1.85
N LYS A 79 4.72 -12.72 2.26
CA LYS A 79 4.46 -13.19 3.64
C LYS A 79 5.41 -12.62 4.70
N THR A 80 6.58 -12.10 4.33
CA THR A 80 7.59 -11.60 5.28
C THR A 80 7.34 -10.15 5.72
N HIS A 81 6.44 -9.43 5.04
CA HIS A 81 6.16 -8.03 5.38
C HIS A 81 5.43 -7.84 6.72
N ASN A 82 4.77 -8.88 7.23
CA ASN A 82 4.11 -8.89 8.55
C ASN A 82 4.95 -9.57 9.64
N ASP A 83 6.19 -9.97 9.33
CA ASP A 83 7.10 -10.54 10.33
C ASP A 83 7.58 -9.45 11.28
N LEU A 84 7.28 -9.60 12.58
CA LEU A 84 7.75 -8.72 13.65
C LEU A 84 9.27 -8.52 13.60
N ARG A 85 10.03 -9.54 13.19
CA ARG A 85 11.50 -9.46 13.05
C ARG A 85 11.90 -8.53 11.90
N PHE A 86 11.14 -8.55 10.80
CA PHE A 86 11.36 -7.66 9.68
C PHE A 86 11.00 -6.21 10.05
N LEU A 87 9.87 -5.98 10.70
CA LEU A 87 9.49 -4.65 11.19
C LEU A 87 10.53 -4.07 12.16
N LYS A 88 11.04 -4.87 13.12
CA LYS A 88 12.14 -4.44 13.99
C LYS A 88 13.42 -4.11 13.23
N THR A 89 13.66 -4.77 12.09
CA THR A 89 14.81 -4.46 11.22
C THR A 89 14.62 -3.11 10.56
N LEU A 90 13.44 -2.84 10.01
CA LEU A 90 13.10 -1.54 9.42
C LEU A 90 13.16 -0.42 10.45
N ASP A 91 12.66 -0.63 11.66
CA ASP A 91 12.75 0.33 12.78
C ASP A 91 14.20 0.73 13.04
N LYS A 92 15.10 -0.25 13.17
CA LYS A 92 16.52 0.00 13.36
C LYS A 92 17.15 0.77 12.20
N ILE A 93 16.79 0.45 10.96
CA ILE A 93 17.31 1.19 9.80
C ILE A 93 16.77 2.63 9.81
N CYS A 94 15.52 2.86 10.18
CA CYS A 94 14.96 4.21 10.27
C CYS A 94 15.63 5.02 11.40
N ILE A 95 15.93 4.39 12.54
CA ILE A 95 16.73 5.02 13.62
C ILE A 95 18.13 5.36 13.13
N PHE A 96 18.78 4.45 12.40
CA PHE A 96 20.06 4.72 11.76
C PHE A 96 20.01 5.92 10.80
N LEU A 97 18.90 6.10 10.09
CA LEU A 97 18.69 7.25 9.20
C LEU A 97 18.31 8.55 9.94
N GLY A 98 18.23 8.54 11.28
CA GLY A 98 17.94 9.71 12.10
C GLY A 98 16.45 9.93 12.42
N TYR A 99 15.59 8.94 12.17
CA TYR A 99 14.17 9.01 12.52
C TYR A 99 13.88 8.28 13.83
N LYS A 100 12.82 8.67 14.55
CA LYS A 100 12.47 8.06 15.84
C LYS A 100 12.19 6.54 15.76
N ASP A 101 11.54 6.13 14.67
CA ASP A 101 11.14 4.76 14.34
C ASP A 101 10.61 4.72 12.88
N LEU A 102 10.18 3.55 12.43
CA LEU A 102 9.59 3.36 11.10
C LEU A 102 8.33 4.22 10.90
N ASN A 103 7.49 4.39 11.92
CA ASN A 103 6.27 5.19 11.79
C ASN A 103 6.60 6.67 11.55
N ALA A 104 7.59 7.21 12.27
CA ALA A 104 8.09 8.56 12.05
C ALA A 104 8.66 8.73 10.64
N TYR A 105 9.38 7.73 10.12
CA TYR A 105 9.85 7.73 8.73
C TYR A 105 8.68 7.74 7.72
N ILE A 106 7.70 6.87 7.92
CA ILE A 106 6.51 6.80 7.04
C ILE A 106 5.78 8.14 7.03
N GLN A 107 5.62 8.78 8.20
CA GLN A 107 5.01 10.09 8.31
C GLN A 107 5.84 11.15 7.58
N PHE A 108 7.16 11.19 7.77
CA PHE A 108 8.04 12.10 7.04
C PHE A 108 7.95 11.92 5.52
N VAL A 109 7.94 10.68 5.02
CA VAL A 109 7.79 10.41 3.58
C VAL A 109 6.43 10.89 3.07
N LYS A 110 5.35 10.70 3.84
CA LYS A 110 4.01 11.22 3.51
C LYS A 110 4.02 12.75 3.46
N GLU A 111 4.62 13.41 4.44
CA GLU A 111 4.72 14.88 4.52
C GLU A 111 5.64 15.46 3.44
N LYS A 112 6.77 14.82 3.13
CA LYS A 112 7.68 15.21 2.05
C LYS A 112 7.06 15.03 0.66
N ARG A 113 6.23 14.00 0.48
CA ARG A 113 5.40 13.84 -0.74
C ARG A 113 4.35 14.95 -0.84
N GLN A 114 3.74 15.36 0.28
CA GLN A 114 2.80 16.50 0.31
C GLN A 114 3.51 17.82 -0.03
N GLY A 115 4.69 18.10 0.54
CA GLY A 115 5.43 19.34 0.31
C GLY A 115 6.04 19.54 -1.09
N ASN A 116 6.12 18.48 -1.91
CA ASN A 116 6.62 18.56 -3.31
C ASN A 116 5.52 18.45 -4.37
N GLU A 117 4.26 18.12 -4.02
CA GLU A 117 3.16 17.89 -4.98
C GLU A 117 1.84 18.63 -4.65
N GLU A 118 1.83 19.56 -3.69
CA GLU A 118 0.72 20.50 -3.52
C GLU A 118 0.69 21.42 -4.76
N ASN A 119 -0.14 21.20 -5.78
CA ASN A 119 -1.57 21.47 -5.67
C ASN A 119 -2.45 20.74 -6.72
N ASN A 120 -1.92 19.82 -7.54
CA ASN A 120 -2.69 19.28 -8.69
C ASN A 120 -2.94 17.77 -8.64
N ASN A 121 -2.09 16.98 -7.98
CA ASN A 121 -2.19 15.52 -7.99
C ASN A 121 -2.94 14.92 -6.79
N GLN A 122 -2.96 15.62 -5.66
CA GLN A 122 -3.65 15.18 -4.45
C GLN A 122 -5.14 14.92 -4.67
N LYS A 123 -5.81 15.71 -5.53
CA LYS A 123 -7.22 15.48 -5.89
C LYS A 123 -7.44 14.12 -6.58
N PHE A 124 -6.46 13.64 -7.35
CA PHE A 124 -6.55 12.34 -8.04
C PHE A 124 -6.28 11.18 -7.09
N PHE A 125 -5.37 11.35 -6.13
CA PHE A 125 -5.21 10.38 -5.04
C PHE A 125 -6.47 10.31 -4.17
N GLN A 126 -7.05 11.46 -3.84
CA GLN A 126 -8.30 11.52 -3.10
C GLN A 126 -9.43 10.83 -3.87
N MET A 127 -9.53 11.00 -5.20
CA MET A 127 -10.49 10.25 -6.03
C MET A 127 -10.37 8.73 -5.89
N VAL A 128 -9.14 8.18 -5.77
CA VAL A 128 -8.95 6.74 -5.56
C VAL A 128 -9.43 6.33 -4.17
N TYR A 129 -9.09 7.08 -3.12
CA TYR A 129 -9.58 6.83 -1.76
C TYR A 129 -11.12 6.89 -1.69
N ASP A 130 -11.71 7.93 -2.28
CA ASP A 130 -13.16 8.13 -2.32
C ASP A 130 -13.85 7.00 -3.09
N TYR A 131 -13.23 6.52 -4.17
CA TYR A 131 -13.71 5.36 -4.91
C TYR A 131 -13.70 4.09 -4.06
N CYS A 132 -12.59 3.73 -3.40
CA CYS A 132 -12.54 2.55 -2.55
C CYS A 132 -13.56 2.63 -1.40
N ALA A 133 -13.70 3.81 -0.78
CA ALA A 133 -14.74 4.05 0.22
C ALA A 133 -16.14 3.82 -0.34
N THR A 134 -16.42 4.36 -1.53
CA THR A 134 -17.72 4.21 -2.20
C THR A 134 -18.00 2.76 -2.58
N VAL A 135 -17.00 2.00 -3.06
CA VAL A 135 -17.12 0.56 -3.33
C VAL A 135 -17.47 -0.21 -2.05
N PHE A 136 -16.82 0.12 -0.93
CA PHE A 136 -17.12 -0.53 0.34
C PHE A 136 -18.53 -0.20 0.85
N GLU A 137 -18.95 1.07 0.75
CA GLU A 137 -20.33 1.48 1.07
C GLU A 137 -21.34 0.81 0.15
N PHE A 138 -21.02 0.66 -1.13
CA PHE A 138 -21.84 -0.06 -2.09
C PHE A 138 -22.04 -1.53 -1.69
N TYR A 139 -20.97 -2.23 -1.30
CA TYR A 139 -21.10 -3.61 -0.78
C TYR A 139 -21.92 -3.70 0.49
N LYS A 140 -21.91 -2.68 1.36
CA LYS A 140 -22.79 -2.65 2.54
C LYS A 140 -24.28 -2.53 2.20
N GLN A 141 -24.61 -2.05 1.00
CA GLN A 141 -26.01 -1.96 0.56
C GLN A 141 -26.55 -3.29 0.10
N PHE A 142 -25.69 -4.28 -0.20
CA PHE A 142 -26.17 -5.58 -0.68
C PHE A 142 -27.12 -6.21 0.34
N PRO A 143 -28.24 -6.80 -0.13
CA PRO A 143 -28.59 -7.12 -1.52
C PRO A 143 -29.21 -5.96 -2.33
N ASP A 144 -29.43 -4.78 -1.74
CA ASP A 144 -29.92 -3.62 -2.50
C ASP A 144 -28.84 -3.10 -3.45
N HIS A 145 -29.06 -3.26 -4.76
CA HIS A 145 -28.11 -2.87 -5.80
C HIS A 145 -28.12 -1.36 -6.08
N LYS A 146 -27.45 -0.57 -5.21
CA LYS A 146 -27.46 0.91 -5.22
C LYS A 146 -26.28 1.55 -5.96
N THR A 147 -26.25 1.37 -7.28
CA THR A 147 -25.17 1.89 -8.16
C THR A 147 -25.07 3.42 -8.21
N GLU A 148 -26.12 4.13 -7.80
CA GLU A 148 -26.17 5.60 -7.73
C GLU A 148 -25.11 6.21 -6.80
N LEU A 149 -24.54 5.43 -5.89
CA LEU A 149 -23.43 5.85 -5.02
C LEU A 149 -22.20 6.30 -5.83
N PHE A 150 -22.01 5.77 -7.04
CA PHE A 150 -20.86 6.10 -7.89
C PHE A 150 -21.02 7.37 -8.72
N LYS A 151 -22.23 7.97 -8.77
CA LYS A 151 -22.58 9.05 -9.73
C LYS A 151 -21.62 10.23 -9.75
N ASP A 152 -21.03 10.57 -8.60
CA ASP A 152 -20.18 11.74 -8.43
C ASP A 152 -18.70 11.41 -8.73
N LEU A 153 -18.33 10.13 -8.70
CA LEU A 153 -16.96 9.65 -8.90
C LEU A 153 -16.70 9.03 -10.26
N VAL A 154 -17.74 8.49 -10.90
CA VAL A 154 -17.65 7.70 -12.13
C VAL A 154 -18.58 8.30 -13.19
N PHE A 155 -18.18 8.29 -14.46
CA PHE A 155 -19.09 8.65 -15.55
C PHE A 155 -20.18 7.59 -15.77
N ASN A 156 -21.43 8.00 -15.98
CA ASN A 156 -22.57 7.09 -16.12
C ASN A 156 -22.45 6.11 -17.31
N GLU A 157 -21.82 6.52 -18.41
CA GLU A 157 -21.59 5.69 -19.60
C GLU A 157 -20.20 5.04 -19.60
N SER A 158 -19.59 4.92 -18.42
CA SER A 158 -18.27 4.31 -18.29
C SER A 158 -18.30 2.79 -18.48
N PRO A 159 -17.29 2.20 -19.13
CA PRO A 159 -17.12 0.74 -19.17
C PRO A 159 -17.03 0.11 -17.78
N PHE A 160 -16.53 0.85 -16.78
CA PHE A 160 -16.50 0.38 -15.41
C PHE A 160 -17.91 0.14 -14.86
N LEU A 161 -18.81 1.13 -14.96
CA LEU A 161 -20.12 1.04 -14.32
C LEU A 161 -20.94 -0.10 -14.92
N GLU A 162 -20.81 -0.33 -16.23
CA GLU A 162 -21.45 -1.46 -16.91
C GLU A 162 -20.97 -2.81 -16.35
N ARG A 163 -19.65 -3.02 -16.25
CA ARG A 163 -19.08 -4.27 -15.70
C ARG A 163 -19.41 -4.46 -14.22
N ALA A 164 -19.21 -3.40 -13.42
CA ALA A 164 -19.49 -3.42 -12.00
C ALA A 164 -20.96 -3.75 -11.74
N SER A 165 -21.88 -3.10 -12.47
CA SER A 165 -23.32 -3.34 -12.35
C SER A 165 -23.70 -4.77 -12.71
N HIS A 166 -23.10 -5.35 -13.76
CA HIS A 166 -23.39 -6.74 -14.13
C HIS A 166 -22.95 -7.73 -13.04
N PHE A 167 -21.70 -7.63 -12.57
CA PHE A 167 -21.17 -8.57 -11.57
C PHE A 167 -21.84 -8.43 -10.21
N SER A 168 -22.04 -7.19 -9.75
CA SER A 168 -22.66 -6.95 -8.44
C SER A 168 -24.14 -7.27 -8.42
N LYS A 169 -24.87 -7.05 -9.52
CA LYS A 169 -26.27 -7.45 -9.63
C LYS A 169 -26.46 -8.95 -9.41
N GLU A 170 -25.59 -9.78 -9.98
CA GLU A 170 -25.66 -11.24 -9.75
C GLU A 170 -25.46 -11.60 -8.26
N LEU A 171 -24.56 -10.91 -7.57
CA LEU A 171 -24.34 -11.13 -6.12
C LEU A 171 -25.55 -10.67 -5.29
N CYS A 172 -26.16 -9.54 -5.65
CA CYS A 172 -27.40 -9.04 -5.06
C CYS A 172 -28.57 -10.01 -5.29
N ASP A 173 -28.74 -10.51 -6.51
CA ASP A 173 -29.79 -11.48 -6.88
C ASP A 173 -29.62 -12.81 -6.13
N ARG A 174 -28.38 -13.15 -5.75
CA ARG A 174 -28.02 -14.30 -4.90
C ARG A 174 -28.11 -14.00 -3.39
N ASP A 175 -28.63 -12.84 -3.00
CA ASP A 175 -28.86 -12.44 -1.60
C ASP A 175 -27.58 -12.44 -0.77
N PHE A 176 -26.49 -11.88 -1.30
CA PHE A 176 -25.24 -11.68 -0.55
C PHE A 176 -25.38 -10.47 0.38
N HIS A 177 -24.85 -10.59 1.61
CA HIS A 177 -24.81 -9.53 2.62
C HIS A 177 -23.39 -9.34 3.14
N LEU A 178 -22.88 -8.10 3.14
CA LEU A 178 -21.56 -7.83 3.69
C LEU A 178 -21.57 -7.82 5.22
N VAL A 179 -20.66 -8.58 5.84
CA VAL A 179 -20.52 -8.65 7.30
C VAL A 179 -19.51 -7.61 7.78
N THR A 180 -20.00 -6.54 8.39
CA THR A 180 -19.17 -5.44 8.93
C THR A 180 -18.94 -5.50 10.44
N LYS A 181 -19.72 -6.32 11.16
CA LYS A 181 -19.61 -6.48 12.62
C LYS A 181 -18.19 -6.89 13.02
N ASN A 182 -17.66 -6.25 14.08
CA ASN A 182 -16.30 -6.47 14.58
C ASN A 182 -15.20 -6.26 13.52
N ASN A 183 -15.41 -5.37 12.56
CA ASN A 183 -14.45 -5.05 11.49
C ASN A 183 -14.04 -6.27 10.63
N ARG A 184 -14.95 -7.27 10.52
CA ARG A 184 -14.72 -8.48 9.73
C ARG A 184 -14.58 -8.22 8.23
N SER A 185 -15.16 -7.12 7.76
CA SER A 185 -14.92 -6.61 6.41
C SER A 185 -14.27 -5.23 6.48
N ASN A 186 -13.21 -5.03 5.72
CA ASN A 186 -12.44 -3.79 5.62
C ASN A 186 -11.64 -3.74 4.32
N TYR A 187 -11.09 -2.57 4.03
CA TYR A 187 -10.15 -2.37 2.94
C TYR A 187 -9.07 -1.37 3.36
N GLU A 188 -7.94 -1.40 2.67
CA GLU A 188 -6.84 -0.47 2.87
C GLU A 188 -6.17 -0.15 1.53
N VAL A 189 -5.88 1.13 1.28
CA VAL A 189 -5.10 1.58 0.13
C VAL A 189 -3.69 1.89 0.61
N PHE A 190 -2.70 1.11 0.17
CA PHE A 190 -1.33 1.20 0.69
C PHE A 190 -0.46 2.19 -0.07
N ASP A 191 -0.68 2.31 -1.37
CA ASP A 191 0.12 3.17 -2.23
C ASP A 191 -0.70 3.54 -3.47
N ILE A 192 -0.43 4.72 -3.99
CA ILE A 192 -0.99 5.23 -5.23
C ILE A 192 0.13 5.97 -5.94
N HIS A 193 0.30 5.73 -7.23
CA HIS A 193 1.22 6.51 -8.04
C HIS A 193 0.62 6.80 -9.42
N ILE A 194 1.08 7.89 -10.02
CA ILE A 194 0.66 8.31 -11.35
C ILE A 194 1.54 7.62 -12.38
N VAL A 195 0.91 6.85 -13.27
CA VAL A 195 1.54 6.20 -14.41
C VAL A 195 1.52 7.13 -15.63
N THR A 196 0.48 7.95 -15.77
CA THR A 196 0.36 8.89 -16.89
C THR A 196 -0.25 10.21 -16.43
N ASP A 197 0.37 11.30 -16.87
CA ASP A 197 -0.02 12.69 -16.58
C ASP A 197 -0.23 13.45 -17.89
N GLU A 198 -1.49 13.53 -18.34
CA GLU A 198 -1.89 14.28 -19.54
C GLU A 198 -2.95 15.36 -19.16
N PRO A 199 -3.13 16.41 -19.98
CA PRO A 199 -4.03 17.54 -19.66
C PRO A 199 -5.49 17.15 -19.41
N ASP A 200 -5.97 16.09 -20.07
CA ASP A 200 -7.34 15.59 -20.04
C ASP A 200 -7.44 14.13 -19.56
N LYS A 201 -6.31 13.51 -19.20
CA LYS A 201 -6.26 12.11 -18.78
C LYS A 201 -5.19 11.88 -17.71
N LYS A 202 -5.55 11.07 -16.72
CA LYS A 202 -4.63 10.58 -15.70
C LYS A 202 -4.76 9.06 -15.60
N ILE A 203 -3.63 8.37 -15.55
CA ILE A 203 -3.61 6.94 -15.21
C ILE A 203 -2.93 6.80 -13.86
N LEU A 204 -3.62 6.20 -12.90
CA LEU A 204 -3.09 5.92 -11.57
C LEU A 204 -3.04 4.41 -11.36
N GLU A 205 -1.99 3.94 -10.73
CA GLU A 205 -1.89 2.57 -10.24
C GLU A 205 -1.91 2.60 -8.70
N SER A 206 -2.75 1.76 -8.10
CA SER A 206 -2.87 1.61 -6.66
C SER A 206 -2.49 0.19 -6.21
N GLN A 207 -2.07 0.09 -4.95
CA GLN A 207 -2.02 -1.17 -4.22
C GLN A 207 -3.07 -1.16 -3.12
N GLU A 208 -3.98 -2.12 -3.17
CA GLU A 208 -5.16 -2.18 -2.31
C GLU A 208 -5.28 -3.56 -1.67
N PHE A 209 -5.67 -3.59 -0.40
CA PHE A 209 -6.09 -4.81 0.26
C PHE A 209 -7.57 -4.77 0.54
N TRP A 210 -8.24 -5.87 0.22
CA TRP A 210 -9.64 -6.08 0.45
C TRP A 210 -9.81 -7.34 1.28
N ASN A 211 -10.35 -7.20 2.48
CA ASN A 211 -10.76 -8.30 3.33
C ASN A 211 -12.27 -8.18 3.53
N LEU A 212 -13.05 -8.94 2.77
CA LEU A 212 -14.51 -8.90 2.79
C LEU A 212 -15.05 -10.27 3.18
N LEU A 213 -16.03 -10.27 4.07
CA LEU A 213 -16.82 -11.44 4.42
C LEU A 213 -18.25 -11.18 3.99
N PHE A 214 -18.75 -12.02 3.09
CA PHE A 214 -20.15 -12.05 2.71
C PHE A 214 -20.86 -13.25 3.32
N LYS A 215 -22.14 -13.09 3.62
CA LYS A 215 -23.06 -14.16 3.96
C LYS A 215 -24.18 -14.24 2.96
N VAL A 216 -24.55 -15.45 2.55
CA VAL A 216 -25.76 -15.66 1.73
C VAL A 216 -26.96 -15.73 2.65
N GLY A 217 -27.93 -14.82 2.51
CA GLY A 217 -29.06 -14.73 3.44
C GLY A 217 -29.90 -16.00 3.53
N ALA A 218 -30.02 -16.76 2.43
CA ALA A 218 -30.76 -18.01 2.39
C ALA A 218 -30.10 -19.19 3.11
N THR A 219 -28.77 -19.26 3.17
CA THR A 219 -28.02 -20.44 3.65
C THR A 219 -27.11 -20.16 4.85
N ASP A 220 -26.88 -18.88 5.18
CA ASP A 220 -25.85 -18.39 6.09
C ASP A 220 -24.41 -18.82 5.70
N GLU A 221 -24.21 -19.24 4.44
CA GLU A 221 -22.90 -19.63 3.92
C GLU A 221 -21.97 -18.40 3.87
N GLU A 222 -20.75 -18.58 4.38
CA GLU A 222 -19.74 -17.52 4.47
C GLU A 222 -18.77 -17.59 3.27
N HIS A 223 -18.63 -16.46 2.56
CA HIS A 223 -17.67 -16.29 1.48
C HIS A 223 -16.65 -15.21 1.82
N PHE A 224 -15.37 -15.57 1.77
CA PHE A 224 -14.26 -14.67 2.06
C PHE A 224 -13.60 -14.18 0.78
N VAL A 225 -13.39 -12.87 0.70
CA VAL A 225 -12.47 -12.23 -0.23
C VAL A 225 -11.33 -11.67 0.60
N ASN A 226 -10.14 -12.23 0.47
CA ASN A 226 -8.93 -11.70 1.10
C ASN A 226 -7.88 -11.56 0.01
N GLN A 227 -7.66 -10.34 -0.45
CA GLN A 227 -6.87 -10.08 -1.65
C GLN A 227 -6.04 -8.82 -1.53
N LEU A 228 -4.81 -8.90 -2.02
CA LEU A 228 -3.94 -7.76 -2.29
C LEU A 228 -3.94 -7.56 -3.81
N ASN A 229 -4.55 -6.48 -4.27
CA ASN A 229 -4.74 -6.20 -5.69
C ASN A 229 -3.94 -4.97 -6.10
N THR A 230 -3.43 -5.03 -7.33
CA THR A 230 -2.96 -3.85 -8.05
C THR A 230 -4.08 -3.42 -8.98
N GLN A 231 -4.60 -2.20 -8.80
CA GLN A 231 -5.68 -1.66 -9.64
C GLN A 231 -5.18 -0.50 -10.47
N ILE A 232 -5.69 -0.40 -11.71
CA ILE A 232 -5.36 0.69 -12.63
C ILE A 232 -6.60 1.55 -12.85
N TYR A 233 -6.50 2.82 -12.50
CA TYR A 233 -7.55 3.82 -12.65
C TYR A 233 -7.29 4.69 -13.87
N PHE A 234 -8.26 4.74 -14.76
CA PHE A 234 -8.28 5.65 -15.89
C PHE A 234 -9.20 6.82 -15.54
N ILE A 235 -8.64 7.98 -15.24
CA ILE A 235 -9.38 9.18 -14.90
C ILE A 235 -9.35 10.11 -16.12
N ARG A 236 -10.51 10.64 -16.51
CA ARG A 236 -10.66 11.54 -17.66
C ARG A 236 -11.29 12.86 -17.27
N LYS A 237 -10.93 13.90 -18.03
CA LYS A 237 -11.56 15.22 -17.98
C LYS A 237 -12.53 15.34 -19.15
N ILE A 238 -13.83 15.42 -18.87
CA ILE A 238 -14.88 15.64 -19.87
C ILE A 238 -15.70 16.83 -19.41
N ASP A 239 -15.94 17.80 -20.28
CA ASP A 239 -16.66 19.05 -19.95
C ASP A 239 -16.12 19.76 -18.70
N ASN A 240 -14.80 19.78 -18.58
CA ASN A 240 -14.05 20.35 -17.46
C ASN A 240 -14.21 19.62 -16.10
N VAL A 241 -14.89 18.47 -16.06
CA VAL A 241 -15.08 17.65 -14.87
C VAL A 241 -14.17 16.41 -14.93
N TRP A 242 -13.46 16.13 -13.84
CA TRP A 242 -12.65 14.92 -13.70
C TRP A 242 -13.46 13.82 -13.01
N LYS A 243 -13.56 12.64 -13.61
CA LYS A 243 -14.12 11.43 -13.00
C LYS A 243 -13.39 10.18 -13.49
N ILE A 244 -13.58 9.07 -12.78
CA ILE A 244 -13.11 7.76 -13.18
C ILE A 244 -13.91 7.33 -14.42
N TRP A 245 -13.17 7.06 -15.49
CA TRP A 245 -13.68 6.51 -16.73
C TRP A 245 -13.61 4.98 -16.75
N ASP A 246 -12.54 4.41 -16.20
CA ASP A 246 -12.45 2.97 -16.06
C ASP A 246 -11.59 2.58 -14.86
N ASN A 247 -11.83 1.39 -14.34
CA ASN A 247 -11.02 0.73 -13.33
C ASN A 247 -10.77 -0.71 -13.78
N TYR A 248 -9.51 -1.02 -14.08
CA TYR A 248 -9.09 -2.38 -14.35
C TYR A 248 -8.72 -3.07 -13.04
N ASN A 249 -9.61 -3.96 -12.62
CA ASN A 249 -9.39 -4.89 -11.52
C ASN A 249 -9.17 -6.30 -12.10
N PRO A 250 -7.95 -6.86 -12.03
CA PRO A 250 -7.64 -8.17 -12.61
C PRO A 250 -8.43 -9.31 -11.96
N ASP A 251 -8.98 -9.12 -10.77
CA ASP A 251 -9.76 -10.12 -10.02
C ASP A 251 -11.28 -9.90 -10.08
N ALA A 252 -11.75 -9.02 -10.97
CA ALA A 252 -13.18 -8.76 -11.15
C ALA A 252 -13.96 -10.06 -11.46
N GLY A 253 -15.10 -10.25 -10.80
CA GLY A 253 -15.99 -11.39 -11.04
C GLY A 253 -15.61 -12.69 -10.32
N ARG A 254 -14.59 -12.71 -9.45
CA ARG A 254 -14.19 -13.94 -8.74
C ARG A 254 -15.30 -14.56 -7.89
N LEU A 255 -16.10 -13.73 -7.20
CA LEU A 255 -17.23 -14.22 -6.40
C LEU A 255 -18.34 -14.82 -7.26
N ASN A 256 -18.56 -14.30 -8.47
CA ASN A 256 -19.55 -14.81 -9.41
C ASN A 256 -19.24 -16.25 -9.85
N ASN A 257 -17.98 -16.66 -9.82
CA ASN A 257 -17.57 -18.02 -10.18
C ASN A 257 -17.75 -19.05 -9.05
N ILE A 258 -18.13 -18.63 -7.85
CA ILE A 258 -18.43 -19.53 -6.73
C ILE A 258 -19.87 -20.00 -6.91
N LYS A 259 -20.06 -21.31 -7.13
CA LYS A 259 -21.38 -21.95 -7.29
C LYS A 259 -22.04 -22.21 -5.95
#